data_AF-A0A968WMI7-F1
#
_entry.id   AF-A0A968WMI7-F1
#
_cell.length_a   1.000
_cell.length_b   1.000
_cell.length_c   1.000
_cell.angle_alpha   90.00
_cell.angle_beta   90.00
_cell.angle_gamma   90.00
#
_symmetry.space_group_name_H-M   'P 1'
#
loop_
_entity.id
_entity.type
_entity.pdbx_description
1 polymer ?
#
loop_
_entity_poly.entity_id
_entity_poly.type
_entity_poly.pdbx_seq_one_letter_code
_entity_poly.pdbx_strand_id
1 'polypeptide(L)'
;MTKWGLRDLADRLLLDDTNAVETCVQFVEADTEGIWHGRARAMMCRRLKHCTLSALQRQRLVFCITERLRSGHFSEQFKDQLRLALHLNIQTTLSVALACRTDSRNYVRRYAEWILAHHSDTMNT
;
A
#
# COMPACT_ATOMS: atom_id res chain seq x y z
N MET A 1 14.40 3.41 -12.26
CA MET A 1 14.34 2.01 -12.71
C MET A 1 13.47 1.93 -13.96
N THR A 2 13.78 1.04 -14.91
CA THR A 2 12.93 0.84 -16.10
C THR A 2 11.69 0.01 -15.73
N LYS A 3 10.66 0.02 -16.59
CA LYS A 3 9.47 -0.84 -16.46
C LYS A 3 9.85 -2.32 -16.25
N TRP A 4 10.78 -2.83 -17.05
CA TRP A 4 11.24 -4.22 -16.96
C TRP A 4 11.96 -4.49 -15.65
N GLY A 5 12.87 -3.59 -15.24
CA GLY A 5 13.55 -3.73 -13.94
C GLY A 5 12.60 -3.70 -12.74
N LEU A 6 11.52 -2.91 -12.80
CA LEU A 6 10.50 -2.90 -11.74
C LEU A 6 9.67 -4.19 -11.72
N ARG A 7 9.41 -4.77 -12.90
CA ARG A 7 8.70 -6.05 -13.00
C ARG A 7 9.57 -7.19 -12.47
N ASP A 8 10.82 -7.27 -12.90
CA ASP A 8 11.76 -8.30 -12.44
C ASP A 8 11.98 -8.22 -10.93
N LEU A 9 12.12 -6.99 -10.39
CA LEU A 9 12.20 -6.77 -8.95
C LEU A 9 10.94 -7.30 -8.24
N ALA A 10 9.76 -6.99 -8.75
CA ALA A 10 8.53 -7.49 -8.16
C ALA A 10 8.39 -9.02 -8.31
N ASP A 11 8.89 -9.63 -9.39
CA ASP A 11 8.78 -11.08 -9.64
C ASP A 11 9.65 -11.86 -8.65
N ARG A 12 10.79 -11.31 -8.22
CA ARG A 12 11.63 -11.89 -7.16
C ARG A 12 10.93 -12.02 -5.80
N LEU A 13 9.88 -11.22 -5.53
CA LEU A 13 9.06 -11.40 -4.33
C LEU A 13 8.33 -12.76 -4.29
N LEU A 14 8.07 -13.36 -5.46
CA LEU A 14 7.46 -14.70 -5.54
C LEU A 14 8.42 -15.82 -5.09
N LEU A 15 9.70 -15.51 -4.99
CA LEU A 15 10.77 -16.42 -4.55
C LEU A 15 11.20 -16.15 -3.10
N ASP A 16 10.47 -15.30 -2.36
CA ASP A 16 10.79 -14.82 -1.01
C ASP A 16 12.23 -14.27 -0.88
N ASP A 17 12.71 -13.64 -1.94
CA ASP A 17 14.04 -13.02 -1.98
C ASP A 17 14.08 -11.82 -1.02
N THR A 18 14.82 -11.96 0.08
CA THR A 18 14.91 -10.98 1.16
C THR A 18 15.44 -9.62 0.70
N ASN A 19 16.37 -9.60 -0.26
CA ASN A 19 16.89 -8.35 -0.83
C ASN A 19 15.83 -7.68 -1.70
N ALA A 20 15.05 -8.46 -2.46
CA ALA A 20 13.95 -7.94 -3.24
C ALA A 20 12.82 -7.40 -2.35
N VAL A 21 12.54 -8.05 -1.21
CA VAL A 21 11.59 -7.55 -0.20
C VAL A 21 11.98 -6.16 0.27
N GLU A 22 13.20 -5.99 0.77
CA GLU A 22 13.64 -4.68 1.29
C GLU A 22 13.66 -3.60 0.18
N THR A 23 14.13 -3.95 -1.01
CA THR A 23 14.13 -3.01 -2.15
C THR A 23 12.70 -2.61 -2.56
N CYS A 24 11.75 -3.55 -2.53
CA CYS A 24 10.34 -3.25 -2.80
C CYS A 24 9.73 -2.37 -1.70
N VAL A 25 10.07 -2.59 -0.43
CA VAL A 25 9.65 -1.74 0.69
C VAL A 25 10.13 -0.31 0.47
N GLN A 26 11.43 -0.13 0.20
CA GLN A 26 12.02 1.17 -0.11
C GLN A 26 11.37 1.83 -1.33
N PHE A 27 11.10 1.06 -2.38
CA PHE A 27 10.41 1.59 -3.56
C PHE A 27 8.99 2.06 -3.23
N VAL A 28 8.23 1.28 -2.45
CA VAL A 28 6.87 1.63 -2.01
C VAL A 28 6.88 2.85 -1.10
N GLU A 29 7.93 3.10 -0.33
CA GLU A 29 8.07 4.30 0.51
C GLU A 29 8.45 5.55 -0.27
N ALA A 30 9.39 5.42 -1.20
CA ALA A 30 9.91 6.55 -1.96
C ALA A 30 8.79 7.24 -2.74
N ASP A 31 8.79 8.57 -2.81
CA ASP A 31 7.83 9.32 -3.63
C ASP A 31 8.40 9.47 -5.06
N THR A 32 8.05 8.53 -5.94
CA THR A 32 8.62 8.46 -7.29
C THR A 32 7.53 8.48 -8.34
N GLU A 33 7.67 9.37 -9.33
CA GLU A 33 6.65 9.72 -10.32
C GLU A 33 7.00 9.26 -11.74
N GLY A 34 7.52 8.04 -11.89
CA GLY A 34 7.82 7.49 -13.22
C GLY A 34 6.60 6.89 -13.91
N ILE A 35 6.63 6.88 -15.25
CA ILE A 35 5.68 6.10 -16.05
C ILE A 35 5.71 4.65 -15.55
N TRP A 36 4.53 4.10 -15.26
CA TRP A 36 4.34 2.74 -14.72
C TRP A 36 4.64 2.55 -13.23
N HIS A 37 5.12 3.56 -12.49
CA HIS A 37 5.44 3.40 -11.06
C HIS A 37 4.21 3.07 -10.20
N GLY A 38 3.03 3.66 -10.49
CA GLY A 38 1.78 3.29 -9.81
C GLY A 38 1.42 1.81 -9.99
N ARG A 39 1.61 1.29 -11.22
CA ARG A 39 1.41 -0.14 -11.54
C ARG A 39 2.43 -1.04 -10.85
N ALA A 40 3.68 -0.60 -10.79
CA ALA A 40 4.73 -1.30 -10.05
C ALA A 40 4.37 -1.42 -8.56
N ARG A 41 3.99 -0.31 -7.90
CA ARG A 41 3.56 -0.33 -6.49
C ARG A 41 2.39 -1.25 -6.27
N ALA A 42 1.35 -1.16 -7.11
CA ALA A 42 0.19 -2.04 -7.01
C ALA A 42 0.59 -3.53 -7.14
N MET A 43 1.47 -3.86 -8.08
CA MET A 43 1.99 -5.23 -8.26
C MET A 43 2.81 -5.69 -7.04
N MET A 44 3.74 -4.87 -6.57
CA MET A 44 4.57 -5.16 -5.39
C MET A 44 3.69 -5.37 -4.16
N CYS A 45 2.71 -4.50 -3.91
CA CYS A 45 1.82 -4.63 -2.75
C CYS A 45 1.00 -5.92 -2.76
N ARG A 46 0.53 -6.37 -3.93
CA ARG A 46 -0.17 -7.66 -4.05
C ARG A 46 0.71 -8.86 -3.72
N ARG A 47 2.02 -8.73 -3.89
CA ARG A 47 3.01 -9.80 -3.62
C ARG A 47 3.57 -9.73 -2.21
N LEU A 48 3.90 -8.53 -1.73
CA LEU A 48 4.39 -8.27 -0.37
C LEU A 48 3.45 -8.82 0.71
N LYS A 49 2.14 -8.91 0.44
CA LYS A 49 1.17 -9.53 1.38
C LYS A 49 1.46 -11.01 1.66
N HIS A 50 2.22 -11.68 0.80
CA HIS A 50 2.58 -13.10 0.93
C HIS A 50 4.03 -13.31 1.41
N CYS A 51 4.83 -12.24 1.52
CA CYS A 51 6.23 -12.35 1.93
C CYS A 51 6.36 -12.28 3.45
N THR A 52 7.45 -12.83 3.97
CA THR A 52 7.80 -12.68 5.39
C THR A 52 8.38 -11.28 5.64
N LEU A 53 7.55 -10.39 6.19
CA LEU A 53 7.95 -9.02 6.53
C LEU A 53 8.30 -8.89 8.00
N SER A 54 9.47 -8.31 8.30
CA SER A 54 9.85 -7.91 9.65
C SER A 54 8.89 -6.87 10.23
N ALA A 55 8.84 -6.76 11.57
CA ALA A 55 7.98 -5.79 12.25
C ALA A 55 8.26 -4.34 11.77
N LEU A 56 9.54 -4.00 11.56
CA LEU A 56 9.95 -2.69 11.07
C LEU A 56 9.45 -2.43 9.64
N GLN A 57 9.60 -3.40 8.72
CA GLN A 57 9.10 -3.26 7.33
C GLN A 57 7.58 -3.10 7.30
N ARG A 58 6.85 -3.88 8.13
CA ARG A 58 5.39 -3.75 8.27
C ARG A 58 5.01 -2.34 8.74
N GLN A 59 5.69 -1.85 9.77
CA GLN A 59 5.44 -0.51 10.31
C GLN A 59 5.68 0.58 9.26
N ARG A 60 6.81 0.53 8.54
CA ARG A 60 7.16 1.54 7.53
C ARG A 60 6.16 1.53 6.37
N LEU A 61 5.74 0.36 5.89
CA LEU A 61 4.72 0.23 4.84
C LEU A 61 3.36 0.80 5.28
N VAL A 62 2.89 0.43 6.48
CA VAL A 62 1.63 0.96 7.00
C VAL A 62 1.71 2.48 7.16
N PHE A 63 2.81 2.99 7.73
CA PHE A 63 3.02 4.42 7.90
C PHE A 63 3.01 5.15 6.55
N CYS A 64 3.81 4.75 5.57
CA CYS A 64 3.91 5.48 4.31
C CYS A 64 2.59 5.45 3.51
N ILE A 65 1.86 4.33 3.54
CA ILE A 65 0.57 4.21 2.85
C ILE A 65 -0.50 5.05 3.54
N THR A 66 -0.59 5.00 4.87
CA THR A 66 -1.58 5.79 5.61
C THR A 66 -1.29 7.30 5.57
N GLU A 67 -0.03 7.71 5.58
CA GLU A 67 0.35 9.11 5.41
C GLU A 67 0.01 9.63 4.01
N ARG A 68 0.17 8.82 2.95
CA ARG A 68 -0.33 9.20 1.62
C ARG A 68 -1.84 9.43 1.61
N LEU A 69 -2.61 8.58 2.28
CA LEU A 69 -4.06 8.77 2.38
C LEU A 69 -4.38 10.11 3.08
N ARG A 70 -3.72 10.42 4.19
CA ARG A 70 -3.89 11.67 4.95
C ARG A 70 -3.49 12.90 4.15
N SER A 71 -2.33 12.85 3.49
CA SER A 71 -1.82 13.97 2.71
C SER A 71 -2.55 14.16 1.39
N GLY A 72 -3.27 13.14 0.91
CA GLY A 72 -3.88 13.14 -0.42
C GLY A 72 -2.87 12.92 -1.55
N HIS A 73 -1.59 12.68 -1.23
CA HIS A 73 -0.53 12.49 -2.22
C HIS A 73 -0.49 11.04 -2.68
N PHE A 74 -1.49 10.64 -3.47
CA PHE A 74 -1.54 9.33 -4.10
C PHE A 74 -2.15 9.42 -5.50
N SER A 75 -1.78 8.45 -6.34
CA SER A 75 -2.24 8.35 -7.72
C SER A 75 -3.19 7.17 -7.91
N GLU A 76 -3.62 6.95 -9.15
CA GLU A 76 -4.46 5.81 -9.52
C GLU A 76 -3.84 4.48 -9.07
N GLN A 77 -4.70 3.48 -8.77
CA GLN A 77 -4.32 2.14 -8.28
C GLN A 77 -3.83 2.10 -6.81
N PHE A 78 -4.06 3.17 -6.05
CA PHE A 78 -3.75 3.22 -4.62
C PHE A 78 -4.49 2.17 -3.76
N LYS A 79 -5.62 1.62 -4.23
CA LYS A 79 -6.38 0.60 -3.49
C LYS A 79 -5.56 -0.65 -3.15
N ASP A 80 -4.61 -1.06 -4.00
CA ASP A 80 -3.77 -2.22 -3.69
C ASP A 80 -2.78 -1.95 -2.55
N GLN A 81 -2.31 -0.70 -2.43
CA GLN A 81 -1.52 -0.27 -1.27
C GLN A 81 -2.39 -0.31 0.00
N LEU A 82 -3.61 0.21 -0.05
CA LEU A 82 -4.53 0.19 1.09
C LEU A 82 -4.91 -1.23 1.53
N ARG A 83 -5.09 -2.17 0.59
CA ARG A 83 -5.30 -3.60 0.92
C ARG A 83 -4.10 -4.19 1.66
N LEU A 84 -2.88 -3.85 1.24
CA LEU A 84 -1.68 -4.26 1.95
C LEU A 84 -1.68 -3.66 3.37
N ALA A 85 -1.95 -2.36 3.52
CA ALA A 85 -2.00 -1.73 4.84
C ALA A 85 -3.03 -2.38 5.77
N LEU A 86 -4.23 -2.68 5.28
CA LEU A 86 -5.26 -3.44 6.03
C LEU A 86 -4.76 -4.81 6.46
N HIS A 87 -4.08 -5.53 5.56
CA HIS A 87 -3.53 -6.85 5.84
C HIS A 87 -2.41 -6.81 6.90
N LEU A 88 -1.55 -5.78 6.86
CA LEU A 88 -0.41 -5.66 7.76
C LEU A 88 -0.78 -5.10 9.13
N ASN A 89 -1.71 -4.15 9.18
CA ASN A 89 -2.23 -3.56 10.42
C ASN A 89 -3.61 -2.93 10.19
N ILE A 90 -4.64 -3.73 10.47
CA ILE A 90 -6.04 -3.33 10.30
C ILE A 90 -6.42 -2.16 11.20
N GLN A 91 -6.02 -2.19 12.48
CA GLN A 91 -6.42 -1.21 13.48
C GLN A 91 -5.92 0.20 13.12
N THR A 92 -4.64 0.33 12.80
CA THR A 92 -4.05 1.61 12.41
C THR A 92 -4.69 2.12 11.11
N THR A 93 -4.89 1.24 10.13
CA THR A 93 -5.45 1.63 8.83
C THR A 93 -6.90 2.12 8.96
N LEU A 94 -7.73 1.45 9.78
CA LEU A 94 -9.10 1.87 10.04
C LEU A 94 -9.18 3.19 10.82
N SER A 95 -8.31 3.36 11.83
CA SER A 95 -8.23 4.61 12.59
C SER A 95 -7.93 5.81 11.67
N VAL A 96 -6.98 5.65 10.74
CA VAL A 96 -6.67 6.68 9.74
C VAL A 96 -7.84 6.92 8.80
N ALA A 97 -8.48 5.86 8.30
CA ALA A 97 -9.64 6.00 7.42
C ALA A 97 -10.81 6.73 8.11
N LEU A 98 -11.08 6.46 9.39
CA LEU A 98 -12.08 7.19 10.17
C LEU A 98 -11.76 8.69 10.24
N ALA A 99 -10.51 9.05 10.49
CA ALA A 99 -10.08 10.46 10.52
C ALA A 99 -10.20 11.13 9.14
N CYS A 100 -9.90 10.41 8.06
CA CYS A 100 -10.00 10.92 6.68
C CYS A 100 -11.44 10.98 6.14
N ARG A 101 -12.43 10.40 6.82
CA ARG A 101 -13.84 10.44 6.40
C ARG A 101 -14.42 11.86 6.36
N THR A 102 -13.90 12.77 7.19
CA THR A 102 -14.32 14.17 7.24
C THR A 102 -13.36 15.11 6.50
N ASP A 103 -12.41 14.58 5.71
CA ASP A 103 -11.45 15.39 4.95
C ASP A 103 -12.17 16.31 3.95
N SER A 104 -11.70 17.53 3.71
CA SER A 104 -12.33 18.46 2.77
C SER A 104 -12.24 17.98 1.31
N ARG A 105 -11.23 17.17 0.97
CA ARG A 105 -10.98 16.65 -0.38
C ARG A 105 -11.83 15.42 -0.64
N ASN A 106 -12.70 15.49 -1.65
CA ASN A 106 -13.64 14.41 -1.98
C ASN A 106 -12.94 13.08 -2.27
N TYR A 107 -11.83 13.09 -3.00
CA TYR A 107 -11.13 11.86 -3.36
C TYR A 107 -10.53 11.15 -2.12
N VAL A 108 -9.99 11.89 -1.14
CA VAL A 108 -9.52 11.32 0.13
C VAL A 108 -10.67 10.65 0.88
N ARG A 109 -11.81 11.35 1.01
CA ARG A 109 -13.02 10.78 1.66
C ARG A 109 -13.48 9.49 0.99
N ARG A 110 -13.56 9.46 -0.34
CA ARG A 110 -13.99 8.28 -1.09
C ARG A 110 -13.09 7.06 -0.85
N TYR A 111 -11.79 7.27 -0.73
CA TYR A 111 -10.86 6.19 -0.41
C TYR A 111 -10.98 5.76 1.06
N ALA A 112 -11.17 6.69 1.99
CA ALA A 112 -11.45 6.39 3.38
C ALA A 112 -12.74 5.57 3.56
N GLU A 113 -13.84 6.00 2.96
CA GLU A 113 -15.11 5.28 2.94
C GLU A 113 -14.96 3.89 2.32
N TRP A 114 -14.20 3.77 1.23
CA TRP A 114 -13.92 2.48 0.61
C TRP A 114 -13.19 1.52 1.57
N ILE A 115 -12.21 1.99 2.35
CA ILE A 115 -11.52 1.18 3.37
C ILE A 115 -12.51 0.71 4.43
N LEU A 116 -13.34 1.63 4.95
CA LEU A 116 -14.29 1.34 6.02
C LEU A 116 -15.35 0.32 5.57
N ALA A 117 -15.89 0.47 4.37
CA ALA A 117 -16.84 -0.49 3.80
C ALA A 117 -16.20 -1.87 3.57
N HIS A 118 -14.98 -1.91 3.04
CA HIS A 118 -14.28 -3.16 2.76
C HIS A 118 -14.01 -4.00 4.03
N HIS A 119 -13.80 -3.34 5.17
CA HIS A 119 -13.65 -4.02 6.45
C HIS A 119 -14.96 -4.64 6.94
N SER A 120 -16.08 -3.92 6.83
CA SER A 120 -17.40 -4.42 7.25
C SER A 120 -17.80 -5.69 6.50
N ASP A 121 -17.46 -5.80 5.21
CA ASP A 121 -17.71 -7.01 4.42
C ASP A 121 -16.87 -8.21 4.88
N THR A 122 -15.63 -7.96 5.31
CA THR A 122 -14.69 -9.03 5.72
C THR A 122 -15.06 -9.63 7.09
N MET A 123 -15.84 -8.92 7.91
CA MET A 123 -16.34 -9.42 9.20
C MET A 123 -17.66 -10.23 9.09
N ASN A 124 -18.30 -10.22 7.93
CA ASN A 124 -19.60 -10.88 7.70
C ASN A 124 -19.48 -12.20 6.89
N THR A 125 -18.26 -12.73 6.74
CA THR A 125 -17.93 -14.01 6.09
C THR A 125 -17.00 -14.82 6.98
#